data_AF-A0ABD0PSQ8-F1
#
_entry.id   AF-A0ABD0PSQ8-F1
#
_cell.length_a   1.000
_cell.length_b   1.000
_cell.length_c   1.000
_cell.angle_alpha   90.00
_cell.angle_beta   90.00
_cell.angle_gamma   90.00
#
_symmetry.space_group_name_H-M   'P 1'
#
loop_
_entity.id
_entity.type
_entity.pdbx_description
1 polymer ?
#
loop_
_entity_poly.entity_id
_entity_poly.type
_entity_poly.pdbx_seq_one_letter_code
_entity_poly.pdbx_strand_id
1 'polypeptide(L)'
;MNSAPTFINFPAKGKPKRADTYELQVRGFAAEQLARWVADRTDVHIRVIRPPNYAGPLMLGLLLAFIGSLAYLRRNNLEFLFNKNVWAFSAL
;
A
#
# COMPACT_ATOMS: atom_id res chain seq x y z
N MET A 1 -25.18 23.45 -2.88
CA MET A 1 -23.98 22.57 -2.96
C MET A 1 -22.85 23.41 -2.38
N ASN A 2 -22.59 23.28 -1.07
CA ASN A 2 -21.75 24.26 -0.35
C ASN A 2 -20.47 23.62 0.22
N SER A 3 -20.19 22.37 -0.14
CA SER A 3 -19.01 21.62 0.31
C SER A 3 -18.38 20.92 -0.89
N ALA A 4 -17.08 21.10 -1.03
CA ALA A 4 -16.23 20.36 -1.96
C ALA A 4 -15.39 19.35 -1.15
N PRO A 5 -14.92 18.23 -1.73
CA PRO A 5 -15.08 17.81 -3.13
C PRO A 5 -16.34 16.97 -3.39
N THR A 6 -16.87 17.02 -4.61
CA THR A 6 -18.01 16.19 -5.08
C THR A 6 -17.70 15.64 -6.47
N PHE A 7 -17.87 14.34 -6.68
CA PHE A 7 -17.70 13.72 -8.00
C PHE A 7 -19.07 13.48 -8.63
N ILE A 8 -19.26 13.90 -9.88
CA ILE A 8 -20.53 13.78 -10.61
C ILE A 8 -20.24 13.20 -11.99
N ASN A 9 -20.97 12.15 -12.36
CA ASN A 9 -20.92 11.53 -13.69
C ASN A 9 -21.98 12.19 -14.60
N PHE A 10 -21.59 12.61 -15.80
CA PHE A 10 -22.52 13.21 -16.76
C PHE A 10 -22.80 12.21 -17.90
N PRO A 11 -24.01 11.63 -18.00
CA PRO A 11 -24.33 10.65 -19.05
C PRO A 11 -24.41 11.32 -20.43
N ALA A 12 -24.11 10.56 -21.49
CA ALA A 12 -24.13 11.05 -22.87
C ALA A 12 -25.52 11.48 -23.38
N LYS A 13 -26.61 11.02 -22.74
CA LYS A 13 -27.99 11.43 -23.03
C LYS A 13 -28.76 11.66 -21.72
N GLY A 14 -29.38 12.83 -21.62
CA GLY A 14 -30.27 13.19 -20.51
C GLY A 14 -29.59 13.97 -19.37
N LYS A 15 -30.38 14.31 -18.35
CA LYS A 15 -29.90 15.02 -17.14
C LYS A 15 -29.26 14.03 -16.16
N PRO A 16 -28.19 14.40 -15.44
CA PRO A 16 -27.58 13.56 -14.43
C PRO A 16 -28.60 13.22 -13.33
N LYS A 17 -28.70 11.94 -12.99
CA LYS A 17 -29.61 11.45 -11.93
C LYS A 17 -28.92 11.58 -10.57
N ARG A 18 -29.68 11.52 -9.47
CA ARG A 18 -29.09 11.49 -8.10
C ARG A 18 -28.05 10.38 -7.91
N ALA A 19 -28.21 9.24 -8.59
CA ALA A 19 -27.26 8.12 -8.56
C ALA A 19 -25.94 8.39 -9.31
N ASP A 20 -25.89 9.46 -10.12
CA ASP A 20 -24.66 9.93 -10.78
C ASP A 20 -23.84 10.88 -9.90
N THR A 21 -24.32 11.23 -8.70
CA THR A 21 -23.52 11.93 -7.70
C THR A 21 -22.86 10.89 -6.80
N TYR A 22 -21.53 10.88 -6.76
CA TYR A 22 -20.79 10.00 -5.88
C TYR A 22 -20.87 10.50 -4.43
N GLU A 23 -21.40 9.66 -3.55
CA GLU A 23 -21.45 9.94 -2.11
C GLU A 23 -20.10 9.68 -1.45
N LEU A 24 -19.26 10.71 -1.49
CA LEU A 24 -17.91 10.69 -0.92
C LEU A 24 -17.89 10.34 0.58
N GLN A 25 -18.91 10.77 1.32
CA GLN A 25 -19.04 10.53 2.77
C GLN A 25 -19.24 9.05 3.11
N VAL A 26 -19.90 8.28 2.23
CA VAL A 26 -20.27 6.89 2.50
C VAL A 26 -19.23 5.92 1.92
N ARG A 27 -18.71 6.20 0.72
CA ARG A 27 -17.84 5.28 -0.02
C ARG A 27 -16.34 5.57 0.13
N GLY A 28 -15.98 6.70 0.73
CA GLY A 28 -14.59 7.16 0.85
C GLY A 28 -14.03 7.68 -0.49
N PHE A 29 -12.76 8.08 -0.51
CA PHE A 29 -12.11 8.74 -1.67
C PHE A 29 -11.04 7.87 -2.35
N ALA A 30 -11.01 6.57 -2.07
CA ALA A 30 -10.02 5.66 -2.67
C ALA A 30 -10.20 5.58 -4.19
N ALA A 31 -9.09 5.61 -4.93
CA ALA A 31 -9.09 5.57 -6.39
C ALA A 31 -9.78 4.30 -6.92
N GLU A 32 -9.62 3.17 -6.22
CA GLU A 32 -10.27 1.90 -6.54
C GLU A 32 -11.80 1.97 -6.40
N GLN A 33 -12.31 2.74 -5.42
CA GLN A 33 -13.75 2.91 -5.21
C GLN A 33 -14.36 3.84 -6.25
N LEU A 34 -13.63 4.90 -6.65
CA LEU A 34 -14.03 5.75 -7.76
C LEU A 34 -14.03 4.98 -9.08
N ALA A 35 -12.99 4.18 -9.34
CA ALA A 35 -12.90 3.35 -10.55
C ALA A 35 -14.04 2.33 -10.64
N ARG A 36 -14.42 1.70 -9.52
CA ARG A 36 -15.59 0.80 -9.45
C ARG A 36 -16.90 1.54 -9.73
N TRP A 37 -17.09 2.70 -9.11
CA TRP A 37 -18.29 3.50 -9.36
C TRP A 37 -18.38 3.97 -10.81
N VAL A 38 -17.28 4.37 -11.44
CA VAL A 38 -17.25 4.70 -12.88
C VAL A 38 -17.60 3.47 -13.72
N ALA A 39 -17.04 2.30 -13.40
CA ALA A 39 -17.38 1.06 -14.09
C ALA A 39 -18.88 0.73 -13.96
N ASP A 40 -19.47 0.85 -12.78
CA ASP A 40 -20.90 0.60 -12.55
C ASP A 40 -21.82 1.55 -13.34
N ARG A 41 -21.35 2.78 -13.63
CA ARG A 41 -22.16 3.82 -14.32
C ARG A 41 -21.92 3.89 -15.82
N THR A 42 -20.71 3.54 -16.28
CA THR A 42 -20.27 3.78 -17.66
C THR A 42 -19.79 2.52 -18.38
N ASP A 43 -19.74 1.37 -17.69
CA ASP A 43 -19.16 0.12 -18.17
C ASP A 43 -17.66 0.24 -18.52
N VAL A 44 -17.02 1.34 -18.11
CA VAL A 44 -15.59 1.60 -18.32
C VAL A 44 -14.80 1.12 -17.12
N HIS A 45 -14.03 0.05 -17.30
CA HIS A 45 -13.14 -0.48 -16.27
C HIS A 45 -11.80 0.28 -16.22
N ILE A 46 -11.63 1.13 -15.22
CA ILE A 46 -10.36 1.84 -14.98
C ILE A 46 -9.44 0.97 -14.11
N ARG A 47 -8.25 0.65 -14.63
CA ARG A 47 -7.21 -0.06 -13.86
C ARG A 47 -6.43 0.94 -13.00
N VAL A 48 -6.67 0.91 -11.69
CA VAL A 48 -5.90 1.70 -10.72
C VAL A 48 -4.58 1.00 -10.45
N ILE A 49 -3.47 1.61 -10.86
CA ILE A 49 -2.13 1.13 -10.59
C ILE A 49 -1.56 1.95 -9.45
N ARG A 50 -1.28 1.29 -8.32
CA ARG A 50 -0.56 1.91 -7.21
C ARG A 50 0.93 1.91 -7.54
N PRO A 51 1.65 3.02 -7.38
CA PRO A 51 3.10 3.02 -7.56
C PRO A 51 3.73 1.97 -6.64
N PRO A 52 4.76 1.25 -7.11
CA PRO A 52 5.42 0.22 -6.31
C PRO A 52 5.91 0.83 -4.99
N ASN A 53 5.54 0.19 -3.88
CA ASN A 53 5.93 0.66 -2.56
C ASN A 53 7.39 0.31 -2.28
N TYR A 54 8.29 1.28 -2.44
CA TYR A 54 9.71 1.13 -2.17
C TYR A 54 10.05 1.09 -0.67
N ALA A 55 9.10 1.40 0.22
CA ALA A 55 9.35 1.39 1.66
C ALA A 55 9.73 -0.01 2.18
N GLY A 56 9.12 -1.08 1.62
CA GLY A 56 9.43 -2.46 2.01
C GLY A 56 10.89 -2.85 1.77
N PRO A 57 11.37 -2.78 0.50
CA PRO A 57 12.77 -3.04 0.19
C PRO A 57 13.76 -2.12 0.94
N LEU A 58 13.43 -0.83 1.11
CA LEU A 58 14.27 0.11 1.85
C LEU A 58 14.39 -0.26 3.34
N MET A 59 13.28 -0.59 4.00
CA MET A 59 13.29 -1.01 5.40
C MET A 59 14.07 -2.30 5.61
N LEU A 60 13.95 -3.26 4.70
CA LEU A 60 14.74 -4.50 4.72
C LEU A 60 16.24 -4.22 4.55
N GLY A 61 16.59 -3.35 3.59
CA GLY A 61 17.99 -2.94 3.38
C GLY A 61 18.59 -2.27 4.61
N LEU A 62 17.83 -1.37 5.25
CA LEU A 62 18.25 -0.73 6.51
C LEU A 62 18.43 -1.75 7.63
N LEU A 63 17.49 -2.68 7.81
CA LEU A 63 17.58 -3.72 8.84
C LEU A 63 18.83 -4.58 8.66
N LEU A 64 19.12 -5.01 7.43
CA LEU A 64 20.34 -5.76 7.13
C LEU A 64 21.61 -4.94 7.37
N ALA A 65 21.61 -3.66 7.00
CA ALA A 65 22.72 -2.75 7.28
C ALA A 65 22.95 -2.57 8.79
N PHE A 66 21.88 -2.46 9.59
CA PHE A 66 21.97 -2.39 11.05
C PHE A 66 22.50 -3.69 11.66
N ILE A 67 21.99 -4.85 11.24
CA ILE A 67 22.46 -6.16 11.70
C ILE A 67 23.94 -6.33 11.33
N GLY A 68 24.31 -6.02 10.09
CA GLY A 68 25.70 -6.07 9.62
C GLY A 68 26.61 -5.13 10.39
N SER A 69 26.17 -3.89 10.64
CA SER A 69 26.93 -2.90 11.41
C SER A 69 27.12 -3.34 12.87
N LEU A 70 26.06 -3.86 13.49
CA LEU A 70 26.13 -4.38 14.86
C LEU A 70 27.05 -5.60 14.94
N ALA A 71 26.92 -6.55 14.01
CA ALA A 71 27.80 -7.71 13.94
C ALA A 71 29.27 -7.31 13.70
N TYR A 72 29.51 -6.27 12.90
CA TYR A 72 30.86 -5.74 12.65
C TYR A 72 31.47 -5.09 13.89
N LEU A 73 30.72 -4.24 14.61
CA LEU A 73 31.19 -3.59 15.83
C LEU A 73 31.35 -4.58 16.99
N ARG A 74 30.44 -5.56 17.10
CA ARG A 74 30.51 -6.63 18.10
C ARG A 74 31.37 -7.82 17.66
N ARG A 75 32.23 -7.67 16.64
CA ARG A 75 33.04 -8.76 16.09
C ARG A 75 33.88 -9.50 17.14
N ASN A 76 34.31 -8.80 18.18
CA ASN A 76 35.07 -9.36 19.29
C ASN A 76 34.23 -10.20 20.27
N ASN A 77 32.90 -10.04 20.27
CA ASN A 77 31.93 -10.77 21.11
C ASN A 77 31.06 -11.75 20.28
N LEU A 78 31.46 -12.06 19.04
CA LEU A 78 30.78 -13.00 18.14
C LEU A 78 31.02 -14.48 18.49
N GLU A 79 31.50 -14.79 19.70
CA GLU A 79 31.64 -16.19 20.14
C GLU A 79 30.33 -16.95 20.01
N PHE A 80 29.17 -16.31 20.24
CA PHE A 80 27.85 -16.90 20.04
C PHE A 80 27.54 -17.29 18.58
N LEU A 81 28.00 -16.52 17.59
CA LEU A 81 27.74 -16.77 16.16
C LEU A 81 28.67 -17.85 15.57
N PHE A 82 29.87 -18.00 16.14
CA PHE A 82 30.81 -19.08 15.79
C PHE A 82 30.66 -20.33 16.67
N ASN A 83 29.89 -20.27 17.76
CA ASN A 83 29.65 -21.41 18.63
C ASN A 83 28.69 -22.41 17.97
N LYS A 84 29.22 -23.59 17.65
CA LYS A 84 28.49 -24.71 17.02
C LYS A 84 27.25 -25.15 17.81
N ASN A 85 27.24 -24.96 19.13
CA ASN A 85 26.12 -25.31 19.99
C ASN A 85 24.89 -24.39 19.79
N VAL A 86 25.10 -23.12 19.43
CA VAL A 86 24.00 -22.17 19.18
C VAL A 86 23.26 -22.55 17.90
N TRP A 87 24.00 -22.87 16.84
CA TRP A 87 23.42 -23.33 15.58
C TRP A 87 22.68 -24.67 15.73
N ALA A 88 23.21 -25.58 16.54
CA ALA A 88 22.56 -26.85 16.85
C ALA A 88 21.23 -26.65 17.61
N PHE A 89 21.17 -25.69 18.55
CA PHE A 89 19.93 -25.37 19.26
C PHE A 89 18.89 -24.65 18.39
N SER A 90 19.33 -23.76 17.50
CA SER A 90 18.42 -23.07 16.57
C SER A 90 17.89 -23.96 15.44
N ALA A 91 18.51 -25.12 15.22
CA ALA A 91 18.10 -26.09 14.21
C ALA A 91 17.21 -27.21 14.77
N LEU A 92 17.01 -27.27 16.09
CA LEU A 92 16.06 -28.16 16.77
C LEU A 92 14.67 -27.51 16.80
#